data_AF-A0A4Y4DTE4-F1
#
_entry.id   AF-A0A4Y4DTE4-F1
#
_cell.length_a   1.000
_cell.length_b   1.000
_cell.length_c   1.000
_cell.angle_alpha   90.00
_cell.angle_beta   90.00
_cell.angle_gamma   90.00
#
_symmetry.space_group_name_H-M   'P 1'
#
loop_
_entity.id
_entity.type
_entity.pdbx_description
1 polymer ?
#
loop_
_entity_poly.entity_id
_entity_poly.type
_entity_poly.pdbx_seq_one_letter_code
_entity_poly.pdbx_strand_id
1 'polypeptide(L)'
;MPLISFKDISTAGLESSPVAQALAGLRANEARYFHNKFKFGYTTYAPEDQAATVAWVQEILRTERSIEISSPVLEVFVYEDDELLWPALYFQDGLAVNVLWTKAEGGKRAVGFKLSEGMAPPAELDSFKWARQRSKLAGEIRGTYFVIKGEHPRP
;
A
#
# COMPACT_ATOMS: atom_id res chain seq x y z
N MET A 1 -2.30 -15.45 -9.90
CA MET A 1 -1.86 -14.59 -8.79
C MET A 1 -1.95 -15.32 -7.48
N PRO A 2 -0.89 -15.35 -6.66
CA PRO A 2 -0.86 -16.13 -5.43
C PRO A 2 -1.50 -15.39 -4.26
N LEU A 3 -2.20 -16.14 -3.41
CA LEU A 3 -2.53 -15.72 -2.05
C LEU A 3 -1.23 -15.53 -1.26
N ILE A 4 -1.03 -14.38 -0.66
CA ILE A 4 0.17 -14.07 0.11
C ILE A 4 0.13 -14.76 1.49
N SER A 5 1.15 -15.57 1.76
CA SER A 5 1.37 -16.18 3.07
C SER A 5 2.14 -15.24 4.00
N PHE A 6 1.70 -15.15 5.25
CA PHE A 6 2.45 -14.49 6.34
C PHE A 6 3.17 -15.48 7.26
N LYS A 7 3.18 -16.76 6.88
CA LYS A 7 3.96 -17.82 7.54
C LYS A 7 5.21 -18.15 6.72
N ASP A 8 5.03 -18.24 5.40
CA ASP A 8 6.06 -18.57 4.42
C ASP A 8 6.24 -17.36 3.50
N ILE A 9 7.07 -16.41 3.94
CA ILE A 9 7.28 -15.15 3.22
C ILE A 9 8.01 -15.43 1.90
N SER A 10 7.43 -14.98 0.79
CA SER A 10 8.00 -15.09 -0.56
C SER A 10 8.23 -13.71 -1.17
N THR A 11 9.30 -13.58 -1.95
CA THR A 11 9.61 -12.38 -2.74
C THR A 11 9.02 -12.41 -4.15
N ALA A 12 8.25 -13.45 -4.49
CA ALA A 12 7.62 -13.55 -5.81
C ALA A 12 6.78 -12.30 -6.11
N GLY A 13 7.01 -11.71 -7.30
CA GLY A 13 6.40 -10.47 -7.77
C GLY A 13 7.14 -9.19 -7.33
N LEU A 14 8.17 -9.30 -6.48
CA LEU A 14 8.89 -8.17 -5.90
C LEU A 14 10.41 -8.21 -6.18
N GLU A 15 10.87 -9.15 -6.99
CA GLU A 15 12.29 -9.46 -7.19
C GLU A 15 13.09 -8.31 -7.82
N SER A 16 12.42 -7.41 -8.55
CA SER A 16 13.05 -6.21 -9.12
C SER A 16 13.30 -5.11 -8.08
N SER A 17 12.74 -5.23 -6.87
CA SER A 17 13.01 -4.30 -5.77
C SER A 17 14.41 -4.54 -5.18
N PRO A 18 15.22 -3.49 -4.97
CA PRO A 18 16.50 -3.63 -4.26
C PRO A 18 16.33 -4.07 -2.79
N VAL A 19 15.10 -4.00 -2.26
CA VAL A 19 14.74 -4.42 -0.89
C VAL A 19 13.64 -5.48 -0.89
N ALA A 20 13.64 -6.37 -1.90
CA ALA A 20 12.61 -7.39 -2.12
C ALA A 20 12.22 -8.17 -0.85
N GLN A 21 13.19 -8.57 -0.02
CA GLN A 21 12.92 -9.29 1.23
C GLN A 21 12.17 -8.43 2.27
N ALA A 22 12.61 -7.19 2.48
CA ALA A 22 11.95 -6.29 3.42
C ALA A 22 10.55 -5.87 2.91
N LEU A 23 10.38 -5.69 1.60
CA LEU A 23 9.09 -5.40 0.98
C LEU A 23 8.14 -6.61 1.06
N ALA A 24 8.63 -7.82 0.83
CA ALA A 24 7.87 -9.05 1.02
C ALA A 24 7.41 -9.22 2.48
N GLY A 25 8.28 -8.89 3.44
CA GLY A 25 7.95 -8.86 4.86
C GLY A 25 6.85 -7.86 5.21
N LEU A 26 6.91 -6.65 4.61
CA LEU A 26 5.86 -5.64 4.75
C LEU A 26 4.53 -6.12 4.14
N ARG A 27 4.55 -6.66 2.93
CA ARG A 27 3.39 -7.27 2.25
C ARG A 27 2.76 -8.39 3.09
N ALA A 28 3.58 -9.27 3.66
CA ALA A 28 3.13 -10.33 4.57
C ALA A 28 2.55 -9.77 5.89
N ASN A 29 3.11 -8.68 6.42
CA ASN A 29 2.54 -8.01 7.59
C ASN A 29 1.12 -7.47 7.32
N GLU A 30 0.90 -6.88 6.14
CA GLU A 30 -0.43 -6.44 5.70
C GLU A 30 -1.38 -7.63 5.52
N ALA A 31 -0.93 -8.70 4.86
CA ALA A 31 -1.71 -9.92 4.68
C ALA A 31 -2.21 -10.49 6.02
N ARG A 32 -1.35 -10.53 7.03
CA ARG A 32 -1.72 -10.95 8.39
C ARG A 32 -2.76 -10.03 9.03
N TYR A 33 -2.66 -8.72 8.83
CA TYR A 33 -3.63 -7.76 9.36
C TYR A 33 -5.03 -8.00 8.77
N PHE A 34 -5.12 -8.12 7.44
CA PHE A 34 -6.40 -8.38 6.76
C PHE A 34 -6.98 -9.75 7.13
N HIS A 35 -6.14 -10.78 7.23
CA HIS A 35 -6.58 -12.09 7.72
C HIS A 35 -7.13 -12.02 9.16
N ASN A 36 -6.40 -11.36 10.07
CA ASN A 36 -6.81 -11.32 11.48
C ASN A 36 -8.08 -10.50 11.69
N LYS A 37 -8.14 -9.31 11.08
CA LYS A 37 -9.19 -8.31 11.33
C LYS A 37 -10.42 -8.49 10.45
N PHE A 38 -10.24 -8.80 9.18
CA PHE A 38 -11.32 -8.88 8.19
C PHE A 38 -11.61 -10.30 7.72
N LYS A 39 -10.82 -11.30 8.15
CA LYS A 39 -10.91 -12.70 7.67
C LYS A 39 -10.77 -12.80 6.14
N PHE A 40 -10.02 -11.86 5.56
CA PHE A 40 -9.86 -11.71 4.11
C PHE A 40 -8.53 -12.30 3.63
N GLY A 41 -8.55 -12.95 2.46
CA GLY A 41 -7.36 -13.47 1.81
C GLY A 41 -6.61 -12.38 1.04
N TYR A 42 -5.31 -12.21 1.28
CA TYR A 42 -4.53 -11.15 0.66
C TYR A 42 -3.92 -11.62 -0.67
N THR A 43 -4.59 -11.37 -1.78
CA THR A 43 -4.09 -11.71 -3.13
C THR A 43 -3.58 -10.45 -3.82
N THR A 44 -2.39 -10.50 -4.41
CA THR A 44 -1.81 -9.40 -5.19
C THR A 44 -1.89 -9.67 -6.68
N TYR A 45 -2.08 -8.61 -7.45
CA TYR A 45 -2.30 -8.59 -8.89
C TYR A 45 -1.19 -7.79 -9.57
N ALA A 46 -0.91 -8.09 -10.83
CA ALA A 46 -0.05 -7.24 -11.64
C ALA A 46 -0.73 -5.86 -11.83
N PRO A 47 0.02 -4.76 -11.96
CA PRO A 47 -0.54 -3.42 -12.11
C PRO A 47 -1.50 -3.29 -13.30
N GLU A 48 -1.21 -3.95 -14.41
CA GLU A 48 -2.03 -3.97 -15.63
C GLU A 48 -3.41 -4.58 -15.41
N ASP A 49 -3.52 -5.61 -14.56
CA ASP A 49 -4.78 -6.26 -14.22
C ASP A 49 -5.63 -5.41 -13.27
N GLN A 50 -5.06 -4.35 -12.70
CA GLN A 50 -5.70 -3.42 -11.77
C GLN A 50 -5.49 -1.96 -12.20
N ALA A 51 -5.41 -1.69 -13.51
CA ALA A 51 -5.03 -0.38 -14.04
C ALA A 51 -5.94 0.76 -13.58
N ALA A 52 -7.26 0.53 -13.45
CA ALA A 52 -8.20 1.53 -12.94
C ALA A 52 -7.90 1.90 -11.47
N THR A 53 -7.60 0.91 -10.63
CA THR A 53 -7.21 1.11 -9.23
C THR A 53 -5.88 1.87 -9.14
N VAL A 54 -4.88 1.51 -9.94
CA VAL A 54 -3.58 2.20 -9.99
C VAL A 54 -3.78 3.67 -10.36
N ALA A 55 -4.53 3.94 -11.44
CA ALA A 55 -4.81 5.28 -11.91
C ALA A 55 -5.56 6.11 -10.86
N TRP A 56 -6.54 5.51 -10.17
CA TRP A 56 -7.31 6.16 -9.11
C TRP A 56 -6.44 6.54 -7.91
N VAL A 57 -5.60 5.63 -7.41
CA VAL A 57 -4.69 5.94 -6.30
C VAL A 57 -3.69 7.04 -6.70
N GLN A 58 -3.13 6.97 -7.91
CA GLN A 58 -2.21 8.00 -8.42
C GLN A 58 -2.88 9.36 -8.62
N GLU A 59 -4.14 9.38 -9.07
CA GLU A 59 -4.93 10.60 -9.17
C GLU A 59 -5.11 11.26 -7.80
N ILE A 60 -5.54 10.50 -6.77
CA ILE A 60 -5.66 11.00 -5.40
C ILE A 60 -4.35 11.62 -4.90
N LEU A 61 -3.21 10.92 -5.09
CA LEU A 61 -1.89 11.43 -4.67
C LEU A 61 -1.56 12.78 -5.31
N ARG A 62 -1.82 12.91 -6.62
CA ARG A 62 -1.55 14.12 -7.40
C ARG A 62 -2.48 15.27 -7.04
N THR A 63 -3.78 15.02 -6.90
CA THR A 63 -4.77 16.08 -6.68
C THR A 63 -4.85 16.53 -5.22
N GLU A 64 -4.62 15.63 -4.26
CA GLU A 64 -4.63 15.99 -2.82
C GLU A 64 -3.34 16.65 -2.35
N ARG A 65 -2.21 16.24 -2.92
CA ARG A 65 -0.87 16.57 -2.38
C ARG A 65 0.19 16.87 -3.43
N SER A 66 -0.13 16.85 -4.72
CA SER A 66 0.87 17.01 -5.80
C SER A 66 2.01 16.00 -5.72
N ILE A 67 1.69 14.78 -5.28
CA ILE A 67 2.65 13.67 -5.18
C ILE A 67 2.58 12.84 -6.46
N GLU A 68 3.73 12.65 -7.12
CA GLU A 68 3.91 11.75 -8.26
C GLU A 68 5.06 10.79 -7.95
N ILE A 69 4.75 9.57 -7.53
CA ILE A 69 5.78 8.58 -7.18
C ILE A 69 6.46 8.09 -8.46
N SER A 70 7.76 8.34 -8.56
CA SER A 70 8.58 7.98 -9.74
C SER A 70 8.87 6.48 -9.85
N SER A 71 8.89 5.77 -8.72
CA SER A 71 9.11 4.32 -8.70
C SER A 71 7.99 3.58 -9.43
N PRO A 72 8.29 2.49 -10.17
CA PRO A 72 7.26 1.61 -10.73
C PRO A 72 6.43 0.92 -9.64
N VAL A 73 5.14 0.69 -9.93
CA VAL A 73 4.30 -0.24 -9.16
C VAL A 73 4.62 -1.66 -9.59
N LEU A 74 4.85 -2.55 -8.64
CA LEU A 74 5.11 -3.97 -8.88
C LEU A 74 3.86 -4.82 -8.66
N GLU A 75 3.06 -4.48 -7.67
CA GLU A 75 1.87 -5.25 -7.31
C GLU A 75 0.77 -4.38 -6.74
N VAL A 76 -0.46 -4.89 -6.90
CA VAL A 76 -1.68 -4.25 -6.42
C VAL A 76 -2.49 -5.24 -5.59
N PHE A 77 -2.94 -4.81 -4.42
CA PHE A 77 -3.95 -5.49 -3.62
C PHE A 77 -5.22 -4.65 -3.61
N VAL A 78 -6.39 -5.29 -3.65
CA VAL A 78 -7.67 -4.63 -3.48
C VAL A 78 -8.50 -5.38 -2.45
N TYR A 79 -8.85 -4.67 -1.37
CA TYR A 79 -9.90 -5.08 -0.45
C TYR A 79 -11.16 -4.28 -0.76
N GLU A 80 -12.30 -4.94 -0.86
CA GLU A 80 -13.59 -4.28 -0.97
C GLU A 80 -14.68 -5.11 -0.28
N ASP A 81 -15.51 -4.43 0.51
CA ASP A 81 -16.76 -4.95 1.08
C ASP A 81 -17.87 -3.91 0.95
N ASP A 82 -19.02 -4.09 1.59
CA ASP A 82 -20.15 -3.16 1.49
C ASP A 82 -19.84 -1.74 2.03
N GLU A 83 -18.85 -1.59 2.91
CA GLU A 83 -18.54 -0.35 3.61
C GLU A 83 -17.26 0.33 3.13
N LEU A 84 -16.27 -0.45 2.70
CA LEU A 84 -14.89 -0.03 2.47
C LEU A 84 -14.41 -0.42 1.08
N LEU A 85 -13.65 0.49 0.46
CA LEU A 85 -12.69 0.19 -0.61
C LEU A 85 -11.30 0.50 -0.05
N TRP A 86 -10.39 -0.47 -0.08
CA TRP A 86 -9.07 -0.34 0.52
C TRP A 86 -7.95 -0.98 -0.32
N PRO A 87 -7.56 -0.37 -1.45
CA PRO A 87 -6.44 -0.85 -2.24
C PRO A 87 -5.09 -0.53 -1.60
N ALA A 88 -4.08 -1.30 -1.98
CA ALA A 88 -2.68 -1.02 -1.71
C ALA A 88 -1.82 -1.27 -2.96
N LEU A 89 -0.90 -0.35 -3.24
CA LEU A 89 0.12 -0.44 -4.28
C LEU A 89 1.47 -0.69 -3.61
N TYR A 90 2.24 -1.64 -4.15
CA TYR A 90 3.62 -1.90 -3.74
C TYR A 90 4.57 -1.42 -4.83
N PHE A 91 5.48 -0.53 -4.47
CA PHE A 91 6.42 0.11 -5.38
C PHE A 91 7.80 -0.55 -5.31
N GLN A 92 8.53 -0.50 -6.42
CA GLN A 92 9.85 -1.10 -6.56
C GLN A 92 10.86 -0.58 -5.52
N ASP A 93 10.77 0.69 -5.13
CA ASP A 93 11.61 1.31 -4.09
C ASP A 93 11.28 0.88 -2.64
N GLY A 94 10.36 -0.07 -2.44
CA GLY A 94 10.01 -0.54 -1.10
C GLY A 94 8.95 0.31 -0.39
N LEU A 95 8.32 1.26 -1.09
CA LEU A 95 7.15 1.96 -0.60
C LEU A 95 5.87 1.12 -0.82
N ALA A 96 5.00 1.07 0.18
CA ALA A 96 3.63 0.62 0.05
C ALA A 96 2.67 1.80 0.31
N VAL A 97 1.76 2.05 -0.63
CA VAL A 97 0.75 3.11 -0.55
C VAL A 97 -0.63 2.47 -0.51
N ASN A 98 -1.43 2.78 0.49
CA ASN A 98 -2.82 2.31 0.56
C ASN A 98 -3.79 3.48 0.66
N VAL A 99 -5.00 3.29 0.15
CA VAL A 99 -6.09 4.26 0.27
C VAL A 99 -7.21 3.61 1.05
N LEU A 100 -7.46 4.06 2.28
CA LEU A 100 -8.68 3.70 3.00
C LEU A 100 -9.80 4.60 2.49
N TRP A 101 -10.86 4.01 1.95
CA TRP A 101 -12.04 4.73 1.50
C TRP A 101 -13.33 4.16 2.11
N THR A 102 -13.90 4.86 3.09
CA THR A 102 -15.28 4.59 3.52
C THR A 102 -16.27 5.08 2.47
N LYS A 103 -17.16 4.18 2.02
CA LYS A 103 -18.13 4.41 0.95
C LYS A 103 -19.27 5.34 1.37
N ALA A 104 -19.64 5.33 2.64
CA ALA A 104 -20.63 6.25 3.20
C ALA A 104 -20.17 7.71 3.09
N GLU A 105 -21.12 8.61 2.90
CA GLU A 105 -20.87 10.06 2.88
C GLU A 105 -20.29 10.53 4.22
N GLY A 106 -19.28 11.41 4.16
CA GLY A 106 -18.56 11.88 5.36
C GLY A 106 -17.70 10.83 6.06
N GLY A 107 -17.58 9.62 5.49
CA GLY A 107 -16.77 8.54 6.02
C GLY A 107 -15.27 8.86 6.05
N LYS A 108 -14.51 8.10 6.85
CA LYS A 108 -13.06 8.30 6.97
C LYS A 108 -12.36 7.91 5.68
N ARG A 109 -11.56 8.83 5.13
CA ARG A 109 -10.76 8.59 3.92
C ARG A 109 -9.34 9.08 4.11
N ALA A 110 -8.37 8.25 3.78
CA ALA A 110 -6.96 8.58 3.99
C ALA A 110 -6.04 7.78 3.06
N VAL A 111 -4.93 8.40 2.69
CA VAL A 111 -3.79 7.72 2.09
C VAL A 111 -2.79 7.39 3.19
N GLY A 112 -2.39 6.13 3.29
CA GLY A 112 -1.32 5.67 4.18
C GLY A 112 -0.09 5.25 3.39
N PHE A 113 1.08 5.65 3.89
CA PHE A 113 2.38 5.24 3.39
C PHE A 113 3.06 4.33 4.40
N LYS A 114 3.70 3.27 3.91
CA LYS A 114 4.58 2.41 4.68
C LYS A 114 5.86 2.20 3.89
N LEU A 115 7.00 2.41 4.53
CA LEU A 115 8.31 2.27 3.92
C LEU A 115 9.03 1.09 4.57
N SER A 116 9.53 0.19 3.74
CA SER A 116 10.32 -0.97 4.15
C SER A 116 11.60 -0.58 4.89
N GLU A 117 12.11 -1.54 5.68
CA GLU A 117 13.39 -1.42 6.37
C GLU A 117 14.53 -1.16 5.38
N GLY A 118 15.49 -0.33 5.76
CA GLY A 118 16.68 -0.04 4.94
C GLY A 118 16.53 1.06 3.89
N MET A 119 15.31 1.54 3.60
CA MET A 119 15.10 2.58 2.59
C MET A 119 15.21 4.02 3.14
N ALA A 120 15.40 5.02 2.30
CA ALA A 120 15.13 6.41 2.67
C ALA A 120 13.71 6.79 2.20
N PRO A 121 13.00 7.71 2.88
CA PRO A 121 11.78 8.29 2.32
C PRO A 121 12.05 8.82 0.90
N PRO A 122 11.19 8.51 -0.08
CA PRO A 122 11.26 9.11 -1.41
C PRO A 122 11.25 10.64 -1.32
N ALA A 123 11.92 11.32 -2.24
CA ALA A 123 12.03 12.78 -2.24
C ALA A 123 10.65 13.46 -2.31
N GLU A 124 9.72 12.83 -3.01
CA GLU A 124 8.33 13.27 -3.17
C GLU A 124 7.54 13.26 -1.84
N LEU A 125 8.08 12.62 -0.79
CA LEU A 125 7.50 12.50 0.54
C LEU A 125 8.39 13.10 1.66
N ASP A 126 9.38 13.93 1.29
CA ASP A 126 10.37 14.50 2.21
C ASP A 126 9.76 15.36 3.35
N SER A 127 8.66 16.03 3.06
CA SER A 127 7.92 16.90 3.98
C SER A 127 7.13 16.13 5.03
N PHE A 128 6.92 14.83 4.84
CA PHE A 128 6.17 14.01 5.76
C PHE A 128 7.00 13.61 6.98
N LYS A 129 6.34 13.60 8.15
CA LYS A 129 6.92 13.03 9.37
C LYS A 129 6.62 11.55 9.43
N TRP A 130 7.67 10.75 9.63
CA TRP A 130 7.59 9.29 9.64
C TRP A 130 7.68 8.73 11.06
N ALA A 131 6.64 8.01 11.47
CA ALA A 131 6.65 7.24 12.71
C ALA A 131 7.29 5.87 12.47
N ARG A 132 8.01 5.35 13.46
CA ARG A 132 8.66 4.02 13.39
C ARG A 132 7.87 3.02 14.22
N GLN A 133 7.73 1.82 13.70
CA GLN A 133 7.22 0.66 14.42
C GLN A 133 8.03 -0.59 14.05
N ARG A 134 8.03 -1.60 14.92
CA ARG A 134 8.71 -2.88 14.67
C ARG A 134 7.69 -3.97 14.38
N SER A 135 7.98 -4.78 13.36
CA SER A 135 7.24 -5.99 13.02
C SER A 135 8.17 -7.19 13.02
N LYS A 136 7.68 -8.32 13.54
CA LYS A 136 8.40 -9.61 13.41
C LYS A 136 8.55 -10.07 11.96
N LEU A 137 7.67 -9.61 11.06
CA LEU A 137 7.66 -10.02 9.65
C LEU A 137 8.42 -9.04 8.75
N ALA A 138 8.47 -7.76 9.12
CA ALA A 138 8.93 -6.68 8.25
C ALA A 138 10.09 -5.83 8.80
N GLY A 139 10.66 -6.22 9.95
CA GLY A 139 11.66 -5.40 10.63
C GLY A 139 11.09 -4.04 11.08
N GLU A 140 11.88 -2.97 10.95
CA GLU A 140 11.39 -1.60 11.11
C GLU A 140 10.52 -1.18 9.92
N ILE A 141 9.26 -0.83 10.20
CA ILE A 141 8.38 -0.14 9.25
C ILE A 141 8.32 1.33 9.64
N ARG A 142 8.51 2.21 8.66
CA ARG A 142 8.19 3.63 8.83
C ARG A 142 6.85 3.93 8.19
N GLY A 143 5.96 4.58 8.92
CA GLY A 143 4.62 4.91 8.46
C GLY A 143 4.30 6.39 8.56
N THR A 144 3.52 6.89 7.61
CA THR A 144 2.90 8.22 7.66
C THR A 144 1.59 8.20 6.87
N TYR A 145 0.80 9.27 6.92
CA TYR A 145 -0.49 9.34 6.22
C TYR A 145 -0.94 10.78 5.99
N PHE A 146 -1.92 10.96 5.11
CA PHE A 146 -2.75 12.16 5.08
C PHE A 146 -4.23 11.80 4.90
N VAL A 147 -5.11 12.70 5.35
CA VAL A 147 -6.56 12.61 5.15
C VAL A 147 -6.91 13.17 3.78
N ILE A 148 -7.74 12.46 3.04
CA ILE A 148 -8.29 12.87 1.73
C ILE A 148 -9.42 13.86 1.98
N LYS A 149 -9.41 14.99 1.27
CA LYS A 149 -10.42 16.04 1.40
C LYS A 149 -11.42 16.05 0.25
N GLY A 150 -11.01 15.62 -0.93
CA GLY A 150 -11.80 15.58 -2.15
C GLY A 150 -12.70 14.35 -2.25
N GLU A 151 -13.63 14.46 -3.19
CA GLU A 151 -14.39 13.33 -3.71
C GLU A 151 -13.68 12.80 -4.95
N HIS A 152 -13.53 11.48 -5.02
CA HIS A 152 -12.86 10.79 -6.11
C HIS A 152 -13.76 9.65 -6.59
N PRO A 153 -14.23 9.67 -7.86
CA PRO A 153 -15.00 8.56 -8.41
C PRO A 153 -14.21 7.26 -8.25
N ARG A 154 -14.77 6.32 -7.49
CA ARG A 154 -14.16 5.02 -7.24
C ARG A 154 -14.04 4.22 -8.56
N PRO A 155 -12.99 3.40 -8.70
CA PRO A 155 -12.80 2.54 -9.87
C PRO A 155 -13.91 1.49 -10.01
#